data_AF-A0A4Z0K0A5-F1
#
_entry.id   AF-A0A4Z0K0A5-F1
#
_cell.length_a   1.000
_cell.length_b   1.000
_cell.length_c   1.000
_cell.angle_alpha   90.00
_cell.angle_beta   90.00
_cell.angle_gamma   90.00
#
_symmetry.space_group_name_H-M   'P 1'
#
loop_
_entity.id
_entity.type
_entity.pdbx_description
1 polymer ?
#
loop_
_entity_poly.entity_id
_entity_poly.type
_entity_poly.pdbx_seq_one_letter_code
_entity_poly.pdbx_strand_id
1 'polypeptide(L)' 'MLREDCGLTQAILAARAGISTNQLQNIEAGKSSGLKDAADPSNPRMSTLIEICEVLGTSASEVLARAGY' A
#
# COMPACT_ATOMS: atom_id res chain seq x y z
N MET A 1 -4.54 -8.72 7.36
CA MET A 1 -4.04 -7.46 6.75
C MET A 1 -5.10 -6.98 5.74
N LEU A 2 -5.31 -5.67 5.51
CA LEU A 2 -6.49 -5.18 4.74
C LEU A 2 -6.76 -5.94 3.43
N ARG A 3 -5.73 -6.24 2.62
CA ARG A 3 -5.93 -6.99 1.36
C ARG A 3 -6.39 -8.44 1.56
N GLU A 4 -5.96 -9.09 2.64
CA GLU A 4 -6.29 -10.49 2.93
C GLU A 4 -7.74 -10.62 3.36
N ASP A 5 -8.25 -9.61 4.08
CA ASP A 5 -9.66 -9.48 4.44
C ASP A 5 -10.53 -9.29 3.17
N CYS A 6 -9.97 -8.67 2.12
CA CYS A 6 -10.57 -8.58 0.79
C CYS A 6 -10.33 -9.82 -0.11
N GLY A 7 -9.63 -10.85 0.37
CA GLY A 7 -9.30 -12.05 -0.42
C GLY A 7 -8.28 -11.82 -1.55
N LEU A 8 -7.47 -10.76 -1.47
CA LEU A 8 -6.52 -10.37 -2.51
C LEU A 8 -5.09 -10.81 -2.17
N THR A 9 -4.36 -11.32 -3.16
CA THR A 9 -2.89 -11.46 -3.08
C THR A 9 -2.21 -10.12 -3.37
N GLN A 10 -0.93 -9.98 -2.99
CA GLN A 10 -0.14 -8.79 -3.34
C GLN A 10 -0.13 -8.55 -4.86
N ALA A 11 0.05 -9.62 -5.65
CA ALA A 11 0.09 -9.51 -7.10
C ALA A 11 -1.24 -8.99 -7.68
N ILE A 12 -2.38 -9.47 -7.16
CA ILE A 12 -3.70 -9.04 -7.63
C ILE A 12 -3.96 -7.58 -7.24
N LEU A 13 -3.66 -7.20 -6.00
CA LEU A 13 -3.84 -5.82 -5.54
C LEU A 13 -2.96 -4.85 -6.36
N ALA A 14 -1.68 -5.18 -6.53
CA ALA A 14 -0.74 -4.35 -7.28
C ALA A 14 -1.19 -4.16 -8.74
N ALA A 15 -1.59 -5.25 -9.40
CA ALA A 15 -2.11 -5.19 -10.77
C ALA A 15 -3.37 -4.32 -10.89
N ARG A 16 -4.31 -4.41 -9.93
CA ARG A 16 -5.53 -3.59 -9.93
C ARG A 16 -5.26 -2.12 -9.60
N ALA A 17 -4.28 -1.85 -8.74
CA ALA A 17 -3.87 -0.51 -8.35
C ALA A 17 -2.83 0.10 -9.32
N GLY A 18 -2.52 -0.55 -10.45
CA GLY A 18 -1.61 -0.01 -11.46
C GLY A 18 -0.14 0.11 -11.02
N ILE A 19 0.29 -0.63 -10.00
CA ILE A 19 1.65 -0.59 -9.46
C ILE A 19 2.35 -1.95 -9.55
N SER A 20 3.68 -1.94 -9.37
CA SER A 20 4.43 -3.19 -9.28
C SER A 20 4.21 -3.90 -7.94
N THR A 21 4.25 -5.24 -7.93
CA THR A 21 4.18 -6.03 -6.69
C THR A 21 5.27 -5.64 -5.70
N ASN A 22 6.48 -5.32 -6.18
CA ASN A 22 7.58 -4.86 -5.33
C ASN A 22 7.29 -3.51 -4.67
N GLN A 23 6.67 -2.59 -5.41
CA GLN A 23 6.22 -1.31 -4.85
C GLN A 23 5.16 -1.52 -3.76
N LEU A 24 4.19 -2.42 -3.99
CA LEU A 24 3.21 -2.78 -2.97
C LEU A 24 3.87 -3.43 -1.73
N GLN A 25 4.84 -4.32 -1.91
CA GLN A 25 5.59 -4.94 -0.81
C GLN A 25 6.33 -3.90 0.03
N ASN A 26 6.97 -2.92 -0.61
CA ASN A 26 7.63 -1.81 0.07
C ASN A 26 6.63 -0.96 0.87
N ILE A 27 5.47 -0.65 0.29
CA ILE A 27 4.40 0.09 0.97
C ILE A 27 3.89 -0.67 2.19
N GLU A 28 3.54 -1.96 2.03
CA GLU A 28 3.04 -2.80 3.13
C GLU A 28 4.08 -3.01 4.24
N ALA A 29 5.37 -3.09 3.89
CA ALA A 29 6.48 -3.21 4.84
C ALA A 29 6.89 -1.86 5.45
N GLY A 30 6.30 -0.74 5.01
CA GLY A 30 6.69 0.61 5.43
C GLY A 30 8.10 1.02 4.97
N LYS A 31 8.67 0.35 3.96
CA LYS A 31 10.03 0.58 3.46
C LYS A 31 10.03 1.48 2.23
N SER A 32 10.99 2.39 2.14
CA SER A 32 11.31 3.05 0.87
C SER A 32 11.94 2.06 -0.12
N SER A 33 11.90 2.37 -1.42
CA SER A 33 12.62 1.57 -2.43
C SER A 33 14.15 1.77 -2.41
N GLY A 34 14.67 2.55 -1.44
CA GLY A 34 16.09 2.83 -1.27
C GLY A 34 16.87 1.66 -0.66
N LEU A 35 18.18 1.87 -0.47
CA LEU A 35 19.17 0.91 0.04
C LEU A 35 18.62 0.04 1.20
N LYS A 36 19.08 -1.21 1.28
CA LYS A 36 18.64 -2.27 2.21
C LYS A 36 18.54 -1.88 3.71
N ASP A 37 19.13 -0.76 4.11
CA ASP A 37 19.20 -0.26 5.49
C ASP A 37 18.67 1.19 5.66
N ALA A 38 18.06 1.77 4.61
CA ALA A 38 17.38 3.05 4.74
C ALA A 38 16.03 2.80 5.43
N ALA A 39 15.96 3.09 6.73
CA ALA A 39 14.73 3.10 7.52
C ALA A 39 13.76 4.25 7.13
N ASP A 40 13.91 4.78 5.92
CA ASP A 40 13.03 5.79 5.39
C ASP A 40 11.65 5.17 5.12
N PRO A 41 10.58 5.81 5.62
CA PRO A 41 9.23 5.37 5.35
C PRO A 41 8.97 5.26 3.86
N SER A 42 8.11 4.30 3.48
CA SER A 42 7.54 4.34 2.14
C SER A 42 6.82 5.67 1.94
N ASN A 43 7.18 6.41 0.89
CA ASN A 43 6.53 7.67 0.52
C ASN A 43 5.86 7.53 -0.85
N PRO A 44 4.75 6.75 -0.94
CA PRO A 44 4.01 6.64 -2.19
C PRO A 44 3.39 7.99 -2.56
N ARG A 45 3.14 8.18 -3.85
CA ARG A 45 2.31 9.31 -4.31
C ARG A 45 0.92 9.16 -3.67
N MET A 46 0.27 10.29 -3.38
CA MET A 46 -1.13 10.27 -2.93
C MET A 46 -2.06 9.54 -3.90
N SER A 47 -1.85 9.68 -5.21
CA SER A 47 -2.64 8.96 -6.21
C SER A 47 -2.55 7.44 -6.05
N THR A 48 -1.35 6.91 -5.80
CA THR A 48 -1.13 5.47 -5.55
C THR A 48 -1.83 5.00 -4.29
N LEU A 49 -1.80 5.80 -3.22
CA LEU A 49 -2.53 5.47 -1.99
C LEU A 49 -4.04 5.43 -2.23
N ILE A 50 -4.58 6.40 -2.97
CA ILE A 50 -5.99 6.43 -3.35
C ILE A 50 -6.37 5.20 -4.18
N GLU A 51 -5.62 4.87 -5.22
CA GLU A 51 -5.86 3.70 -6.08
C GLU A 51 -5.87 2.39 -5.28
N ILE A 52 -4.95 2.23 -4.32
CA ILE A 52 -4.92 1.06 -3.42
C ILE A 52 -6.19 1.03 -2.55
N CYS A 53 -6.59 2.17 -1.97
CA CYS A 53 -7.78 2.25 -1.12
C CYS A 53 -9.07 1.92 -1.90
N GLU A 54 -9.18 2.42 -3.13
CA GLU A 54 -10.31 2.13 -4.03
C GLU A 54 -10.44 0.63 -4.32
N VAL A 55 -9.32 -0.05 -4.63
CA VAL A 55 -9.33 -1.50 -4.88
C VAL A 55 -9.70 -2.29 -3.62
N LEU A 56 -9.31 -1.80 -2.44
CA LEU A 56 -9.64 -2.40 -1.15
C LEU A 56 -11.07 -2.06 -0.68
N GLY A 57 -11.79 -1.19 -1.39
CA GLY A 57 -13.13 -0.76 -1.00
C GLY A 57 -13.15 0.07 0.29
N THR A 58 -12.07 0.81 0.58
CA THR A 58 -11.93 1.67 1.75
C THR A 58 -11.56 3.09 1.34
N SER A 59 -11.52 4.01 2.31
CA SER A 59 -11.08 5.39 2.11
C SER A 59 -9.69 5.62 2.71
N ALA A 60 -8.92 6.54 2.14
CA ALA A 60 -7.63 6.93 2.72
C ALA A 60 -7.79 7.43 4.16
N SER A 61 -8.88 8.14 4.47
CA SER A 61 -9.18 8.58 5.84
C SER A 61 -9.37 7.42 6.81
N GLU A 62 -10.03 6.35 6.39
CA GLU A 62 -10.23 5.17 7.25
C GLU A 62 -8.91 4.42 7.47
N VAL A 63 -8.09 4.29 6.43
CA VAL A 63 -6.74 3.70 6.52
C VAL A 63 -5.86 4.50 7.47
N LEU A 64 -5.86 5.84 7.37
CA LEU A 64 -5.08 6.72 8.25
C LEU A 64 -5.56 6.65 9.70
N ALA A 65 -6.87 6.69 9.94
CA ALA A 65 -7.44 6.56 11.29
C ALA A 65 -7.06 5.22 11.95
N ARG A 66 -7.06 4.11 11.18
CA ARG A 66 -6.60 2.79 11.66
C ARG A 66 -5.11 2.76 11.96
N ALA A 67 -4.31 3.56 11.27
CA ALA A 67 -2.87 3.72 11.49
C ALA A 67 -2.55 4.68 12.65
N GLY A 68 -3.55 5.33 13.25
CA GLY A 68 -3.38 6.25 14.38
C GLY A 68 -3.03 7.68 13.99
N TYR A 69 -3.37 8.09 12.76
CA TYR A 69 -3.21 9.46 12.24
C TYR A 69 -4.57 10.18 12.13
#